data_AF-A0A378TR67-F1
#
_entry.id   AF-A0A378TR67-F1
#
_cell.length_a   1.000
_cell.length_b   1.000
_cell.length_c   1.000
_cell.angle_alpha   90.00
_cell.angle_beta   90.00
_cell.angle_gamma   90.00
#
_symmetry.space_group_name_H-M   'P 1'
#
loop_
_entity.id
_entity.type
_entity.pdbx_description
1 polymer ?
#
loop_
_entity_poly.entity_id
_entity_poly.type
_entity_poly.pdbx_seq_one_letter_code
_entity_poly.pdbx_strand_id
1 'polypeptide(L)'
;MNHYVRGVLVSLIVATLAVGCASTGNVAMKEQNQQSIEQAIIKGKTTKQDVSKIFGSADNVSFTDSGNEIWTYRHSKSKPMARNFIPYNFFSLGENTQTKELVILFDNRGVVSNYTFRETANQSKMGIAE
;
A
#
# COMPACT_ATOMS: atom_id res chain seq x y z
N MET A 1 -9.59 47.91 -10.02
CA MET A 1 -8.44 47.05 -9.68
C MET A 1 -8.76 45.97 -8.62
N ASN A 2 -9.60 46.22 -7.61
CA ASN A 2 -9.81 45.27 -6.48
C ASN A 2 -10.59 43.97 -6.76
N HIS A 3 -11.45 43.92 -7.77
CA HIS A 3 -12.24 42.72 -8.08
C HIS A 3 -11.40 41.61 -8.74
N TYR A 4 -10.43 41.99 -9.58
CA TYR A 4 -9.49 41.06 -10.22
C TYR A 4 -8.55 40.41 -9.20
N VAL A 5 -8.04 41.20 -8.24
CA VAL A 5 -7.16 40.69 -7.18
C VAL A 5 -7.91 39.71 -6.26
N ARG A 6 -9.18 39.99 -5.94
CA ARG A 6 -10.05 39.07 -5.17
C ARG A 6 -10.38 37.78 -5.93
N GLY A 7 -10.66 37.87 -7.23
CA GLY A 7 -10.93 36.69 -8.07
C GLY A 7 -9.71 35.79 -8.22
N VAL A 8 -8.52 36.37 -8.41
CA VAL A 8 -7.25 35.64 -8.52
C VAL A 8 -6.87 34.97 -7.19
N LEU A 9 -7.07 35.64 -6.05
CA LEU A 9 -6.80 35.07 -4.72
C LEU A 9 -7.69 33.86 -4.41
N VAL A 10 -8.98 33.91 -4.77
CA VAL A 10 -9.90 32.78 -4.57
C VAL A 10 -9.54 31.60 -5.46
N SER A 11 -9.15 31.85 -6.72
CA SER A 11 -8.71 30.80 -7.64
C SER A 11 -7.44 30.09 -7.16
N LEU A 12 -6.54 30.78 -6.46
CA LEU A 12 -5.29 30.20 -5.97
C LEU A 12 -5.49 29.29 -4.74
N ILE A 13 -6.51 29.58 -3.91
CA ILE A 13 -6.82 28.81 -2.69
C ILE A 13 -7.53 27.48 -3.02
N VAL A 14 -8.31 27.42 -4.11
CA VAL A 14 -8.99 26.18 -4.51
C VAL A 14 -8.02 25.15 -5.09
N ALA A 15 -6.90 25.58 -5.68
CA ALA A 15 -5.93 24.69 -6.31
C ALA A 15 -5.06 23.89 -5.31
N THR A 16 -4.94 24.33 -4.05
CA THR A 16 -4.05 23.69 -3.06
C THR A 16 -4.70 22.56 -2.27
N LEU A 17 -6.00 22.31 -2.42
CA LEU A 17 -6.73 21.28 -1.68
C LEU A 17 -6.63 19.88 -2.32
N ALA A 18 -6.04 19.74 -3.51
CA ALA A 18 -5.90 18.47 -4.20
C ALA A 18 -4.66 17.66 -3.79
N VAL A 19 -4.29 17.66 -2.49
CA VAL A 19 -3.24 16.75 -1.99
C VAL A 19 -3.87 15.37 -1.75
N GLY A 20 -4.05 14.63 -2.84
CA GLY A 20 -4.51 13.24 -2.80
C GLY A 20 -3.48 12.36 -2.08
N CYS A 21 -3.89 11.70 -1.00
CA CYS A 21 -3.11 10.62 -0.41
C CYS A 21 -3.13 9.46 -1.41
N ALA A 22 -2.07 9.34 -2.22
CA ALA A 22 -1.90 8.23 -3.13
C ALA A 22 -1.61 6.95 -2.32
N SER A 23 -2.63 6.12 -2.16
CA SER A 23 -2.49 4.76 -1.66
C SER A 23 -2.74 3.83 -2.84
N THR A 24 -1.84 2.91 -3.10
CA THR A 24 -1.90 2.01 -4.28
C THR A 24 -1.75 0.56 -3.84
N GLY A 25 -2.50 -0.35 -4.46
CA GLY A 25 -2.46 -1.79 -4.17
C GLY A 25 -3.67 -2.29 -3.39
N ASN A 26 -3.69 -3.58 -3.05
CA ASN A 26 -4.90 -4.26 -2.59
C ASN A 26 -5.50 -3.65 -1.32
N VAL A 27 -6.75 -3.19 -1.39
CA VAL A 27 -7.42 -2.47 -0.30
C VAL A 27 -7.68 -3.40 0.89
N ALA A 28 -7.90 -4.70 0.64
CA ALA A 28 -8.08 -5.68 1.70
C ALA A 28 -6.84 -5.81 2.60
N MET A 29 -5.63 -5.54 2.08
CA MET A 29 -4.39 -5.56 2.87
C MET A 29 -4.18 -4.30 3.71
N LYS A 30 -4.94 -3.23 3.49
CA LYS A 30 -4.77 -1.96 4.21
C LYS A 30 -4.99 -2.11 5.71
N GLU A 31 -6.04 -2.81 6.11
CA GLU A 31 -6.44 -2.98 7.52
C GLU A 31 -5.87 -4.24 8.17
N GLN A 32 -5.22 -5.11 7.39
CA GLN A 32 -4.65 -6.34 7.89
C GLN A 32 -3.30 -6.08 8.58
N ASN A 33 -3.06 -6.81 9.67
CA ASN A 33 -1.80 -6.84 10.40
C ASN A 33 -1.41 -8.31 10.63
N GLN A 34 -0.16 -8.58 11.02
CA GLN A 34 0.37 -9.93 11.18
C GLN A 34 -0.55 -10.83 12.01
N GLN A 35 -1.03 -10.36 13.16
CA GLN A 35 -1.94 -11.14 14.01
C GLN A 35 -3.28 -11.49 13.34
N SER A 36 -3.83 -10.58 12.55
CA SER A 36 -5.08 -10.80 11.81
C SER A 36 -4.87 -11.82 10.69
N ILE A 37 -3.73 -11.75 10.01
CA ILE A 37 -3.32 -12.71 8.98
C ILE A 37 -3.14 -14.11 9.58
N GLU A 38 -2.49 -14.22 10.74
CA GLU A 38 -2.27 -15.49 11.44
C GLU A 38 -3.58 -16.13 11.93
N GLN A 39 -4.59 -15.32 12.29
CA GLN A 39 -5.91 -15.81 12.65
C GLN A 39 -6.76 -16.18 11.42
N ALA A 40 -6.62 -15.44 10.32
CA ALA A 40 -7.37 -15.66 9.09
C ALA A 40 -6.84 -16.84 8.26
N ILE A 41 -5.52 -17.09 8.30
CA ILE A 41 -4.85 -18.10 7.48
C ILE A 41 -4.30 -19.22 8.37
N ILE A 42 -5.00 -20.35 8.37
CA ILE A 42 -4.58 -21.57 9.06
C ILE A 42 -3.97 -22.52 8.03
N LYS A 43 -2.66 -22.77 8.16
CA LYS A 43 -1.93 -23.70 7.29
C LYS A 43 -2.58 -25.08 7.29
N GLY A 44 -2.73 -25.66 6.10
CA GLY A 44 -3.36 -26.96 5.91
C GLY A 44 -4.89 -26.98 6.05
N LYS A 45 -5.55 -25.85 6.35
CA LYS A 45 -7.02 -25.75 6.45
C LYS A 45 -7.60 -24.69 5.52
N THR A 46 -7.02 -23.50 5.47
CA THR A 46 -7.52 -22.40 4.64
C THR A 46 -7.35 -22.74 3.16
N THR A 47 -8.39 -22.56 2.36
CA THR A 47 -8.38 -22.83 0.92
C THR A 47 -8.16 -21.54 0.11
N LYS A 48 -7.80 -21.67 -1.18
CA LYS A 48 -7.77 -20.56 -2.13
C LYS A 48 -9.07 -19.75 -2.14
N GLN A 49 -10.21 -20.43 -2.00
CA GLN A 49 -11.51 -19.78 -2.00
C GLN A 49 -11.76 -18.95 -0.73
N ASP A 50 -11.29 -19.43 0.42
CA ASP A 50 -11.35 -18.67 1.68
C ASP A 50 -10.44 -17.45 1.61
N VAL A 51 -9.20 -17.62 1.13
CA VAL A 51 -8.27 -16.50 0.91
C VAL A 51 -8.89 -15.47 -0.02
N SER A 52 -9.50 -15.89 -1.14
CA SER A 52 -10.14 -14.97 -2.08
C SER A 52 -11.35 -14.24 -1.48
N LYS A 53 -12.11 -14.88 -0.58
CA LYS A 53 -13.20 -14.22 0.15
C LYS A 53 -12.70 -13.16 1.13
N ILE A 54 -11.57 -13.41 1.80
CA ILE A 54 -11.02 -12.54 2.82
C ILE A 54 -10.24 -11.37 2.19
N PHE A 55 -9.37 -11.67 1.24
CA PHE A 55 -8.40 -10.72 0.67
C PHE A 55 -8.74 -10.26 -0.75
N GLY A 56 -9.78 -10.84 -1.38
CA GLY A 56 -10.13 -10.56 -2.76
C GLY A 56 -9.20 -11.21 -3.78
N SER A 57 -9.09 -10.57 -4.94
CA SER A 57 -8.19 -11.01 -6.01
C SER A 57 -6.73 -10.72 -5.62
N ALA A 58 -5.83 -11.67 -5.91
CA ALA A 58 -4.40 -11.48 -5.70
C ALA A 58 -3.86 -10.39 -6.65
N ASP A 59 -2.87 -9.61 -6.17
CA ASP A 59 -2.16 -8.65 -7.02
C ASP A 59 -1.29 -9.37 -8.06
N ASN A 60 -0.73 -10.52 -7.69
CA ASN A 60 0.02 -11.39 -8.60
C ASN A 60 -0.25 -12.87 -8.29
N VAL A 61 -0.36 -13.67 -9.35
CA VAL A 61 -0.43 -15.13 -9.27
C VAL A 61 0.75 -15.69 -10.07
N SER A 62 1.58 -16.48 -9.40
CA SER A 62 2.74 -17.16 -9.96
C SER A 62 2.68 -18.65 -9.62
N PHE A 63 3.53 -19.46 -10.24
CA PHE A 63 3.58 -20.91 -10.00
C PHE A 63 5.01 -21.34 -9.68
N THR A 64 5.16 -22.32 -8.79
CA THR A 64 6.45 -22.99 -8.58
C THR A 64 6.72 -23.98 -9.71
N ASP A 65 7.98 -24.41 -9.83
CA ASP A 65 8.39 -25.47 -10.77
C ASP A 65 7.60 -26.78 -10.56
N SER A 66 7.14 -27.03 -9.33
CA SER A 66 6.30 -28.19 -8.97
C SER A 66 4.80 -28.01 -9.27
N GLY A 67 4.40 -26.89 -9.91
CA GLY A 67 3.01 -26.58 -10.25
C GLY A 67 2.17 -26.01 -9.10
N ASN A 68 2.77 -25.68 -7.95
CA ASN A 68 2.06 -25.09 -6.83
C ASN A 68 1.80 -23.60 -7.08
N GLU A 69 0.63 -23.11 -6.71
CA GLU A 69 0.27 -21.70 -6.88
C GLU A 69 0.83 -20.81 -5.77
N ILE A 70 1.35 -19.65 -6.16
CA ILE A 70 1.78 -18.59 -5.27
C ILE A 70 0.91 -17.37 -5.54
N TRP A 71 0.20 -16.90 -4.53
CA TRP A 71 -0.53 -15.65 -4.61
C TRP A 71 0.19 -14.59 -3.78
N THR A 72 0.42 -13.44 -4.39
CA THR A 72 1.04 -12.28 -3.76
C THR A 72 0.02 -11.17 -3.67
N TYR A 73 -0.11 -10.62 -2.46
CA TYR A 73 -0.91 -9.46 -2.15
C TYR A 73 0.00 -8.36 -1.64
N ARG A 74 -0.13 -7.15 -2.17
CA ARG A 74 0.72 -6.04 -1.81
C ARG A 74 -0.06 -4.75 -1.73
N HIS A 75 0.14 -4.02 -0.64
CA HIS A 75 -0.44 -2.70 -0.44
C HIS A 75 0.63 -1.72 -0.01
N SER A 76 0.80 -0.64 -0.75
CA SER A 76 1.72 0.44 -0.41
C SER A 76 0.94 1.73 -0.18
N LYS A 77 1.24 2.39 0.93
CA LYS A 77 0.63 3.64 1.34
C LYS A 77 1.72 4.67 1.57
N SER A 78 1.72 5.67 0.69
CA SER A 78 2.58 6.83 0.77
C SER A 78 1.86 7.96 1.49
N LYS A 79 2.47 8.48 2.57
CA LYS A 79 2.02 9.69 3.25
C LYS A 79 3.08 10.77 3.13
N PRO A 80 2.77 11.93 2.51
CA PRO A 80 3.69 13.06 2.51
C PRO A 80 3.91 13.55 3.96
N MET A 81 5.16 13.82 4.33
CA MET A 81 5.48 14.37 5.64
C MET A 81 4.93 15.79 5.79
N ALA A 82 4.45 16.16 6.98
CA ALA A 82 3.93 17.50 7.27
C ALA A 82 4.95 18.63 7.01
N ARG A 83 6.25 18.32 7.04
CA ARG A 83 7.35 19.25 6.73
C ARG A 83 7.34 19.72 5.26
N ASN A 84 6.72 18.97 4.34
CA ASN A 84 6.54 19.40 2.94
C ASN A 84 5.69 20.67 2.79
N PHE A 85 4.91 21.05 3.81
CA PHE A 85 4.02 22.22 3.75
C PHE A 85 4.68 23.52 4.25
N ILE A 86 5.97 23.51 4.61
CA ILE A 86 6.71 24.71 5.03
C ILE A 86 7.37 25.34 3.78
N PRO A 87 6.94 26.55 3.34
CA PRO A 87 7.33 27.14 2.05
C PRO A 87 8.83 27.46 1.91
N TYR A 88 9.58 27.47 3.02
CA TYR A 88 11.02 27.77 3.04
C TYR A 88 11.90 26.52 3.14
N ASN A 89 11.32 25.31 3.19
CA ASN A 89 12.05 24.08 3.48
C ASN A 89 12.06 23.07 2.32
N PHE A 90 12.40 23.57 1.12
CA PHE A 90 12.48 22.79 -0.13
C PHE A 90 13.49 21.62 -0.09
N PHE A 91 14.44 21.63 0.85
CA PHE A 91 15.47 20.58 1.00
C PHE A 91 15.02 19.32 1.76
N SER A 92 13.78 19.25 2.26
CA SER A 92 13.34 18.10 3.07
C SER A 92 12.01 17.52 2.64
N LEU A 93 11.80 17.39 1.33
CA LEU A 93 10.65 16.63 0.85
C LEU A 93 10.81 15.19 1.33
N GLY A 94 9.91 14.74 2.21
CA GLY A 94 9.98 13.44 2.83
C GLY A 94 8.65 12.71 2.67
N GLU A 95 8.71 11.42 2.36
CA GLU A 95 7.53 10.58 2.25
C GLU A 95 7.68 9.35 3.14
N ASN A 96 6.64 9.10 3.93
CA ASN A 96 6.51 7.90 4.74
C ASN A 96 5.74 6.86 3.94
N THR A 97 6.46 5.91 3.37
CA THR A 97 5.89 4.81 2.59
C THR A 97 5.77 3.59 3.49
N GLN A 98 4.55 3.16 3.80
CA GLN A 98 4.30 1.89 4.46
C GLN A 98 3.88 0.85 3.43
N THR A 99 4.64 -0.24 3.33
CA THR A 99 4.35 -1.33 2.41
C THR A 99 4.06 -2.60 3.20
N LYS A 100 2.92 -3.21 2.91
CA LYS A 100 2.49 -4.50 3.42
C LYS A 100 2.50 -5.51 2.27
N GLU A 101 3.06 -6.67 2.49
CA GLU A 101 3.15 -7.75 1.52
C GLU A 101 2.80 -9.08 2.18
N LEU A 102 1.88 -9.83 1.57
CA LEU A 102 1.53 -11.19 1.94
C LEU A 102 1.78 -12.10 0.74
N VAL A 103 2.57 -13.13 0.94
CA VAL A 103 2.82 -14.18 -0.04
C VAL A 103 2.26 -15.48 0.50
N ILE A 104 1.40 -16.15 -0.26
CA ILE A 104 0.74 -17.40 0.11
C ILE A 104 1.10 -18.46 -0.91
N LEU A 105 1.60 -19.60 -0.45
CA LEU A 105 1.84 -20.79 -1.24
C LEU A 105 0.70 -21.78 -1.02
N PHE A 106 0.06 -22.20 -2.10
CA PHE A 106 -0.95 -23.25 -2.11
C PHE A 106 -0.35 -24.57 -2.58
N ASP A 107 -0.84 -25.68 -2.03
CA ASP A 107 -0.55 -26.99 -2.58
C ASP A 107 -1.39 -27.27 -3.84
N ASN A 108 -1.10 -28.39 -4.51
CA ASN A 108 -1.87 -28.88 -5.67
C ASN A 108 -3.38 -29.13 -5.38
N ARG A 109 -3.79 -29.18 -4.10
CA ARG A 109 -5.20 -29.32 -3.70
C ARG A 109 -5.87 -27.96 -3.48
N GLY A 110 -5.13 -26.85 -3.64
CA GLY A 110 -5.62 -25.50 -3.42
C GLY A 110 -5.74 -25.13 -1.93
N VAL A 111 -4.97 -25.78 -1.07
CA VAL A 111 -4.92 -25.51 0.37
C VAL A 111 -3.63 -24.77 0.70
N VAL A 112 -3.68 -23.82 1.64
CA VAL A 112 -2.50 -23.07 2.07
C VAL A 112 -1.47 -24.01 2.66
N SER A 113 -0.34 -24.15 1.98
CA SER A 113 0.83 -24.91 2.43
C SER A 113 1.72 -24.04 3.31
N ASN A 114 2.00 -22.82 2.86
CA ASN A 114 2.80 -21.87 3.62
C ASN A 114 2.39 -20.43 3.31
N TYR A 115 2.75 -19.49 4.17
CA TYR A 115 2.59 -18.06 3.90
C TYR A 115 3.66 -17.25 4.63
N THR A 116 3.95 -16.07 4.09
CA THR A 116 4.87 -15.09 4.66
C THR A 116 4.23 -13.71 4.58
N PHE A 117 4.13 -13.02 5.72
CA PHE A 117 3.69 -11.63 5.79
C PHE A 117 4.88 -10.74 6.14
N ARG A 118 4.99 -9.59 5.48
CA ARG A 118 6.03 -8.59 5.72
C ARG A 118 5.37 -7.21 5.75
N GLU A 119 5.68 -6.45 6.80
CA GLU A 119 5.37 -5.03 6.88
C GLU A 119 6.68 -4.26 6.91
N THR A 120 6.81 -3.25 6.05
CA THR A 120 8.00 -2.38 5.97
C THR A 120 7.56 -0.94 5.98
N ALA A 121 8.04 -0.18 6.97
CA ALA A 121 7.90 1.26 7.01
C ALA A 121 9.20 1.89 6.49
N ASN A 122 9.17 2.44 5.27
CA ASN A 122 10.29 3.17 4.70
C ASN A 122 10.05 4.69 4.84
N GLN A 123 11.10 5.42 5.16
CA GLN A 123 11.10 6.88 5.21
C GLN A 123 11.98 7.33 4.04
N SER A 124 11.39 7.67 2.91
CA SER A 124 12.16 8.21 1.80
C SER A 124 12.34 9.71 2.02
N LYS A 125 13.59 10.15 2.11
CA LYS A 125 13.93 11.57 2.00
C LYS A 125 14.25 11.81 0.54
N MET A 126 13.44 12.58 -0.17
CA MET A 126 13.82 13.15 -1.45
C MET A 126 14.84 14.26 -1.19
N GLY A 127 16.09 13.86 -0.94
CA GLY A 127 17.24 14.72 -1.08
C GLY A 127 17.75 14.61 -2.51
N ILE A 128 17.94 15.74 -3.17
CA ILE A 128 18.76 15.83 -4.38
C ILE A 128 20.12 15.23 -4.05
N ALA A 129 20.43 14.07 -4.63
CA ALA A 129 21.81 13.62 -4.73
C ALA A 129 22.50 14.60 -5.67
N GLU A 130 23.51 15.31 -5.15
CA GLU A 130 24.54 15.95 -5.98
C GLU A 130 25.29 14.90 -6.82
#